data_AF-A0A848I8A1-F1
#
_entry.id   AF-A0A848I8A1-F1
#
_cell.length_a   1.000
_cell.length_b   1.000
_cell.length_c   1.000
_cell.angle_alpha   90.00
_cell.angle_beta   90.00
_cell.angle_gamma   90.00
#
_symmetry.space_group_name_H-M   'P 1'
#
loop_
_entity.id
_entity.type
_entity.pdbx_description
1 polymer ?
#
loop_
_entity_poly.entity_id
_entity_poly.type
_entity_poly.pdbx_seq_one_letter_code
_entity_poly.pdbx_strand_id
1 'polypeptide(L)'
;MSTIACDQCHSGVPAFEVTHFGSIETGYRDLCSRCYNEEVARLSGIRFTHVDFQPMELPDANGDKHRFHFILRLLGTMLTLEALEVRADEQEGYEFQVHGVADADPFALMTRLLERMRHDLAVVHLVEGELGLAISGTTVRGRLTCDLESSDRGGLAKLDSEISGFSA
;
A
#
# COMPACT_ATOMS: atom_id res chain seq x y z
N MET A 1 5.61 -14.71 -8.92
CA MET A 1 5.48 -14.21 -7.53
C MET A 1 6.52 -14.88 -6.64
N SER A 2 7.54 -14.15 -6.19
CA SER A 2 8.40 -14.67 -5.12
C SER A 2 7.58 -14.73 -3.84
N THR A 3 7.45 -15.93 -3.29
CA THR A 3 6.78 -16.15 -2.01
C THR A 3 7.84 -16.27 -0.93
N ILE A 4 7.59 -15.65 0.20
CA ILE A 4 8.42 -15.74 1.40
C ILE A 4 7.63 -16.56 2.41
N ALA A 5 8.29 -17.52 3.04
CA ALA A 5 7.68 -18.31 4.10
C ALA A 5 7.62 -17.46 5.37
N CYS A 6 6.43 -17.32 5.96
CA CYS A 6 6.30 -16.69 7.26
C CYS A 6 7.00 -17.53 8.34
N ASP A 7 7.86 -16.92 9.15
CA ASP A 7 8.60 -17.60 10.22
C ASP A 7 7.70 -18.17 11.33
N GLN A 8 6.45 -17.68 11.43
CA GLN A 8 5.50 -18.10 12.46
C GLN A 8 4.47 -19.13 11.98
N CYS A 9 3.79 -18.87 10.86
CA CYS A 9 2.74 -19.78 10.35
C CYS A 9 3.20 -20.65 9.18
N HIS A 10 4.42 -20.46 8.68
CA HIS A 10 5.03 -21.20 7.57
C HIS A 10 4.26 -21.14 6.25
N SER A 11 3.23 -20.27 6.16
CA SER A 11 2.51 -20.01 4.92
C SER A 11 3.40 -19.21 3.98
N GLY A 12 3.40 -19.57 2.69
CA GLY A 12 4.04 -18.78 1.65
C GLY A 12 3.15 -17.59 1.31
N VAL A 13 3.66 -16.38 1.53
CA VAL A 13 2.94 -15.12 1.24
C VAL A 13 3.72 -14.29 0.21
N PRO A 14 3.04 -13.40 -0.54
CA PRO A 14 3.75 -12.47 -1.42
C PRO A 14 4.75 -11.63 -0.63
N ALA A 15 5.91 -11.31 -1.24
CA ALA A 15 6.97 -10.55 -0.57
C ALA A 15 6.49 -9.18 -0.03
N PHE A 16 5.59 -8.50 -0.75
CA PHE A 16 5.02 -7.21 -0.31
C PHE A 16 4.17 -7.31 0.97
N GLU A 17 3.71 -8.50 1.34
CA GLU A 17 2.92 -8.71 2.55
C GLU A 17 3.79 -8.97 3.79
N VAL A 18 5.08 -9.24 3.60
CA VAL A 18 6.01 -9.56 4.69
C VAL A 18 6.45 -8.31 5.45
N THR A 19 6.56 -8.43 6.76
CA THR A 19 7.21 -7.45 7.63
C THR A 19 8.37 -8.09 8.37
N HIS A 20 9.54 -7.46 8.27
CA HIS A 20 10.72 -7.85 9.04
C HIS A 20 10.59 -7.34 10.47
N PHE A 21 10.22 -8.22 11.38
CA PHE A 21 9.83 -7.90 12.75
C PHE A 21 10.86 -8.38 13.77
N GLY A 22 11.35 -7.47 14.61
CA GLY A 22 12.27 -7.80 15.69
C GLY A 22 13.17 -6.64 16.08
N SER A 23 14.25 -6.97 16.77
CA SER A 23 15.27 -6.01 17.19
C SER A 23 16.65 -6.64 17.12
N ILE A 24 17.71 -5.84 17.25
CA ILE A 24 19.09 -6.33 17.28
C ILE A 24 19.30 -7.32 18.43
N GLU A 25 18.63 -7.12 19.57
CA GLU A 25 18.75 -7.95 20.77
C GLU A 25 18.00 -9.28 20.66
N THR A 26 16.87 -9.28 19.95
CA THR A 26 15.96 -10.45 19.87
C THR A 26 16.04 -11.19 18.54
N GLY A 27 16.80 -10.66 17.57
CA GLY A 27 16.80 -11.11 16.19
C GLY A 27 15.57 -10.61 15.43
N TYR A 28 15.59 -10.84 14.12
CA TYR A 28 14.49 -10.48 13.23
C TYR A 28 13.83 -11.72 12.64
N ARG A 29 12.53 -11.59 12.35
CA ARG A 29 11.68 -12.62 11.74
C ARG A 29 10.88 -12.02 10.61
N ASP A 30 10.65 -12.80 9.56
CA ASP A 30 9.76 -12.44 8.46
C ASP A 30 8.33 -12.91 8.77
N LEU A 31 7.43 -11.97 9.01
CA LEU A 31 6.05 -12.26 9.39
C LEU A 31 5.07 -11.80 8.30
N CYS A 32 4.09 -12.64 7.95
CA CYS A 32 2.94 -12.19 7.17
C CYS A 32 2.09 -11.17 7.95
N SER A 33 1.22 -10.43 7.26
CA SER A 33 0.40 -9.37 7.87
C SER A 33 -0.42 -9.86 9.07
N ARG A 34 -0.97 -11.07 8.98
CA ARG A 34 -1.71 -11.70 10.08
C ARG A 34 -0.83 -11.95 11.31
N CYS A 35 0.28 -12.66 11.15
CA CYS A 35 1.16 -13.01 12.27
C CYS A 35 1.81 -11.76 12.88
N TYR A 36 2.15 -10.79 12.04
CA TYR A 36 2.62 -9.48 12.49
C TYR A 36 1.58 -8.79 13.38
N ASN A 37 0.31 -8.68 12.93
CA ASN A 37 -0.74 -8.03 13.70
C ASN A 37 -1.04 -8.75 15.02
N GLU A 38 -1.05 -10.08 15.01
CA GLU A 38 -1.24 -10.89 16.22
C GLU A 38 -0.11 -10.65 17.23
N GLU A 39 1.13 -10.53 16.77
CA GLU A 39 2.29 -10.26 17.61
C GLU A 39 2.26 -8.83 18.20
N VAL A 40 1.95 -7.83 17.38
CA VAL A 40 1.80 -6.44 17.85
C VAL A 40 0.65 -6.30 18.83
N ALA A 41 -0.49 -6.95 18.56
CA ALA A 41 -1.65 -6.96 19.46
C ALA A 41 -1.30 -7.56 20.82
N ARG A 42 -0.59 -8.70 20.81
CA ARG A 42 -0.10 -9.36 22.03
C ARG A 42 0.84 -8.47 22.83
N LEU A 43 1.82 -7.84 22.18
CA LEU A 43 2.80 -6.96 22.85
C LEU A 43 2.17 -5.67 23.38
N SER A 44 1.14 -5.16 22.70
CA SER A 44 0.46 -3.91 23.06
C SER A 44 -0.72 -4.12 24.03
N GLY A 45 -1.09 -5.36 24.34
CA GLY A 45 -2.26 -5.68 25.16
C GLY A 45 -3.59 -5.33 24.50
N ILE A 46 -3.63 -5.22 23.17
CA ILE A 46 -4.80 -4.82 22.39
C ILE A 46 -5.54 -6.07 21.92
N ARG A 47 -6.87 -6.06 22.02
CA ARG A 47 -7.70 -7.07 21.36
C ARG A 47 -7.90 -6.68 19.91
N PHE A 48 -7.27 -7.41 19.01
CA PHE A 48 -7.34 -7.17 17.57
C PHE A 48 -7.68 -8.46 16.83
N THR A 49 -8.51 -8.36 15.78
CA THR A 49 -8.79 -9.47 14.88
C THR A 49 -8.35 -9.07 13.48
N HIS A 50 -7.41 -9.81 12.92
CA HIS A 50 -6.94 -9.56 11.56
C HIS A 50 -8.06 -9.85 10.54
N VAL A 51 -8.21 -8.95 9.57
CA VAL A 51 -9.12 -9.08 8.44
C VAL A 51 -8.26 -9.12 7.18
N ASP A 52 -8.48 -10.17 6.38
CA ASP A 52 -7.87 -10.32 5.06
C ASP A 52 -8.86 -9.84 4.00
N PHE A 53 -8.49 -8.78 3.29
CA PHE A 53 -9.32 -8.17 2.26
C PHE A 53 -8.95 -8.74 0.89
N GLN A 54 -9.96 -9.25 0.19
CA GLN A 54 -9.74 -9.80 -1.15
C GLN A 54 -9.34 -8.69 -2.14
N PRO A 55 -8.41 -8.99 -3.08
CA PRO A 55 -8.01 -8.04 -4.11
C PRO A 55 -9.19 -7.50 -4.92
N MET A 56 -9.09 -6.26 -5.37
CA MET A 56 -10.14 -5.58 -6.15
C MET A 56 -9.59 -4.96 -7.43
N GLU A 57 -10.39 -4.99 -8.50
CA GLU A 57 -10.11 -4.27 -9.73
C GLU A 57 -10.86 -2.93 -9.74
N LEU A 58 -10.16 -1.84 -10.05
CA LEU A 58 -10.73 -0.50 -10.24
C LEU A 58 -10.25 0.09 -11.57
N PRO A 59 -11.14 0.65 -12.39
CA PRO A 59 -10.74 1.38 -13.60
C PRO A 59 -10.20 2.77 -13.26
N ASP A 60 -9.25 3.26 -14.04
CA ASP A 60 -8.83 4.66 -14.04
C ASP A 60 -9.71 5.55 -14.93
N ALA A 61 -9.32 6.82 -15.07
CA ALA A 61 -9.98 7.80 -15.92
C ALA A 61 -10.02 7.41 -17.41
N ASN A 62 -9.08 6.60 -17.89
CA ASN A 62 -9.02 6.10 -19.26
C ASN A 62 -9.81 4.79 -19.44
N GLY A 63 -10.26 4.19 -18.33
CA GLY A 63 -10.95 2.90 -18.31
C GLY A 63 -10.00 1.71 -18.19
N ASP A 64 -8.70 1.95 -18.02
CA ASP A 64 -7.71 0.90 -17.80
C ASP A 64 -7.90 0.29 -16.40
N LYS A 65 -7.91 -1.03 -16.32
CA LYS A 65 -8.17 -1.74 -15.05
C LYS A 65 -6.87 -1.92 -14.25
N HIS A 66 -6.93 -1.54 -12.99
CA HIS A 66 -5.85 -1.70 -12.02
C HIS A 66 -6.29 -2.69 -10.93
N ARG A 67 -5.43 -3.67 -10.62
CA ARG A 67 -5.70 -4.67 -9.58
C ARG A 67 -4.93 -4.34 -8.31
N PHE A 68 -5.67 -4.15 -7.23
CA PHE A 68 -5.15 -3.74 -5.93
C PHE A 68 -5.18 -4.88 -4.92
N HIS A 69 -4.06 -5.06 -4.22
CA HIS A 69 -3.91 -5.93 -3.06
C HIS A 69 -3.94 -5.08 -1.79
N PHE A 70 -4.64 -5.55 -0.77
CA PHE A 70 -4.83 -4.78 0.46
C PHE A 70 -4.04 -5.38 1.62
N ILE A 71 -3.43 -4.51 2.42
CA ILE A 71 -2.61 -4.93 3.56
C ILE A 71 -3.03 -4.14 4.79
N LEU A 72 -3.53 -4.84 5.81
CA LEU A 72 -3.91 -4.27 7.08
C LEU A 72 -2.80 -4.48 8.11
N ARG A 73 -2.24 -3.41 8.68
CA ARG A 73 -1.18 -3.50 9.70
C ARG A 73 -1.51 -2.75 10.98
N LEU A 74 -1.38 -3.44 12.11
CA LEU A 74 -1.46 -2.84 13.44
C LEU A 74 -0.06 -2.35 13.85
N LEU A 75 0.08 -1.04 14.05
CA LEU A 75 1.34 -0.36 14.39
C LEU A 75 1.21 0.29 15.77
N GLY A 76 1.28 -0.51 16.83
CA GLY A 76 1.09 -0.03 18.21
C GLY A 76 -0.32 0.51 18.43
N THR A 77 -0.48 1.83 18.57
CA THR A 77 -1.78 2.49 18.76
C THR A 77 -2.49 2.90 17.46
N MET A 78 -1.91 2.57 16.31
CA MET A 78 -2.43 2.92 14.98
C MET A 78 -2.78 1.67 14.18
N LEU A 79 -3.81 1.77 13.35
CA LEU A 79 -4.15 0.77 12.34
C LEU A 79 -3.97 1.39 10.95
N THR A 80 -3.24 0.72 10.07
CA THR A 80 -3.05 1.15 8.67
C THR A 80 -3.71 0.17 7.73
N LEU A 81 -4.34 0.70 6.67
CA LEU A 81 -4.81 -0.09 5.54
C LEU A 81 -4.17 0.48 4.27
N GLU A 82 -3.41 -0.36 3.60
CA GLU A 82 -2.71 -0.05 2.35
C GLU A 82 -3.40 -0.76 1.18
N ALA A 83 -3.35 -0.16 0.00
CA ALA A 83 -3.71 -0.76 -1.28
C ALA A 83 -2.52 -0.60 -2.24
N LEU A 84 -1.98 -1.72 -2.70
CA LEU A 84 -0.85 -1.79 -3.61
C LEU A 84 -1.33 -2.29 -4.96
N GLU A 85 -1.07 -1.55 -6.03
CA GLU A 85 -1.19 -2.10 -7.38
C GLU A 85 -0.09 -3.13 -7.61
N VAL A 86 -0.49 -4.31 -8.08
CA VAL A 86 0.43 -5.40 -8.38
C VAL A 86 0.28 -5.76 -9.85
N ARG A 87 1.37 -5.64 -10.61
CA ARG A 87 1.46 -6.04 -12.02
C ARG A 87 2.54 -7.10 -12.17
N ALA A 88 2.24 -8.15 -12.93
CA ALA A 88 3.18 -9.27 -13.16
C ALA A 88 3.85 -9.80 -11.88
N ASP A 89 3.12 -9.80 -10.76
CA ASP A 89 3.58 -10.23 -9.43
C ASP A 89 4.59 -9.30 -8.72
N GLU A 90 4.76 -8.07 -9.19
CA GLU A 90 5.58 -7.03 -8.57
C GLU A 90 4.71 -5.83 -8.16
N GLN A 91 5.10 -5.16 -7.07
CA GLN A 91 4.47 -3.91 -6.64
C GLN A 91 4.85 -2.82 -7.65
N GLU A 92 3.92 -2.51 -8.54
CA GLU A 92 4.12 -1.57 -9.63
C GLU A 92 2.84 -0.80 -9.89
N GLY A 93 2.94 0.53 -9.91
CA GLY A 93 1.82 1.43 -10.16
C GLY A 93 1.39 2.14 -8.89
N TYR A 94 0.07 2.26 -8.70
CA TYR A 94 -0.52 3.06 -7.65
C TYR A 94 -0.37 2.45 -6.24
N GLU A 95 -0.11 3.32 -5.27
CA GLU A 95 -0.12 2.98 -3.84
C GLU A 95 -1.04 3.95 -3.09
N PHE A 96 -1.92 3.41 -2.25
CA PHE A 96 -2.81 4.18 -1.40
C PHE A 96 -2.74 3.69 0.04
N GLN A 97 -2.89 4.61 0.99
CA GLN A 97 -2.92 4.28 2.40
C GLN A 97 -3.93 5.17 3.13
N VAL A 98 -4.56 4.60 4.15
CA VAL A 98 -5.32 5.31 5.18
C VAL A 98 -4.93 4.80 6.56
N HIS A 99 -5.11 5.66 7.56
CA HIS A 99 -4.83 5.35 8.96
C HIS A 99 -6.08 5.52 9.83
N GLY A 100 -6.11 4.76 10.92
CA GLY A 100 -7.05 4.87 12.02
C GLY A 100 -6.36 4.60 13.35
N VAL A 101 -7.12 4.73 14.43
CA VAL A 101 -6.71 4.23 15.75
C VAL A 101 -6.68 2.69 15.75
N ALA A 102 -5.93 2.08 16.68
CA ALA A 102 -5.72 0.63 16.73
C ALA A 102 -7.00 -0.22 16.78
N ASP A 103 -8.09 0.30 17.35
CA ASP A 103 -9.39 -0.36 17.46
C ASP A 103 -10.40 0.12 16.41
N ALA A 104 -9.95 0.88 15.41
CA ALA A 104 -10.81 1.29 14.30
C ALA A 104 -11.36 0.08 13.54
N ASP A 105 -12.60 0.19 13.08
CA ASP A 105 -13.23 -0.82 12.23
C ASP A 105 -12.47 -0.92 10.87
N PRO A 106 -11.89 -2.09 10.53
CA PRO A 106 -11.21 -2.28 9.25
C PRO A 106 -12.10 -1.98 8.04
N PHE A 107 -13.42 -2.22 8.12
CA PHE A 107 -14.33 -1.94 7.01
C PHE A 107 -14.57 -0.44 6.83
N ALA A 108 -14.59 0.33 7.92
CA ALA A 108 -14.63 1.79 7.85
C ALA A 108 -13.35 2.36 7.20
N LEU A 109 -12.18 1.77 7.49
CA LEU A 109 -10.94 2.10 6.77
C LEU A 109 -11.03 1.74 5.28
N MET A 110 -11.57 0.56 4.95
CA MET A 110 -11.77 0.14 3.56
C MET A 110 -12.66 1.11 2.78
N THR A 111 -13.78 1.57 3.37
CA THR A 111 -14.65 2.56 2.71
C THR A 111 -13.90 3.85 2.41
N ARG A 112 -13.17 4.40 3.39
CA ARG A 112 -12.37 5.62 3.22
C ARG A 112 -11.28 5.45 2.16
N LEU A 113 -10.63 4.29 2.13
CA LEU A 113 -9.59 3.98 1.16
C LEU A 113 -10.17 3.88 -0.25
N LEU A 114 -11.30 3.18 -0.43
CA LEU A 114 -11.96 3.06 -1.74
C LEU A 114 -12.47 4.40 -2.28
N GLU A 115 -13.02 5.25 -1.41
CA GLU A 115 -13.42 6.61 -1.79
C GLU A 115 -12.23 7.41 -2.30
N ARG A 116 -11.10 7.34 -1.58
CA ARG A 116 -9.85 7.98 -1.97
C ARG A 116 -9.31 7.43 -3.28
N MET A 117 -9.22 6.11 -3.43
CA MET A 117 -8.74 5.46 -4.65
C MET A 117 -9.57 5.85 -5.87
N ARG A 118 -10.91 5.83 -5.75
CA ARG A 118 -11.81 6.20 -6.86
C ARG A 118 -11.66 7.66 -7.26
N HIS A 119 -11.49 8.54 -6.28
CA HIS A 119 -11.26 9.96 -6.54
C HIS A 119 -9.93 10.17 -7.28
N ASP A 120 -8.85 9.58 -6.78
CA ASP A 120 -7.51 9.80 -7.32
C ASP A 120 -7.33 9.11 -8.70
N LEU A 121 -7.89 7.91 -8.91
CA LEU A 121 -7.89 7.20 -10.20
C LEU A 121 -8.71 7.92 -11.29
N ALA A 122 -9.67 8.76 -10.91
CA ALA A 122 -10.48 9.52 -11.86
C ALA A 122 -9.76 10.76 -12.41
N VAL A 123 -8.54 11.06 -11.94
CA VAL A 123 -7.77 12.24 -12.35
C VAL A 123 -6.62 11.83 -13.27
N VAL A 124 -6.62 12.37 -14.50
CA VAL A 124 -5.48 12.23 -15.43
C VAL A 124 -4.39 13.22 -15.01
N HIS A 125 -3.35 12.71 -14.35
CA HIS A 125 -2.23 13.51 -13.86
C HIS A 125 -1.11 13.72 -14.89
N LEU A 126 -1.05 12.88 -15.94
CA LEU A 126 -0.03 12.96 -16.99
C LEU A 126 -0.71 13.10 -18.36
N VAL A 127 -0.23 14.03 -19.16
CA VAL A 127 -0.68 14.31 -20.53
C VAL A 127 0.52 14.33 -21.48
N GLU A 128 0.32 14.00 -22.76
CA GLU A 128 1.38 14.19 -23.75
C GLU A 128 1.62 15.69 -24.00
N GLY A 129 2.85 16.13 -23.79
CA GLY A 129 3.34 17.47 -24.11
C GLY A 129 4.42 17.45 -25.18
N GLU A 130 4.89 18.64 -25.59
CA GLU A 130 5.86 18.80 -26.69
C GLU A 130 7.21 18.10 -26.43
N LEU A 131 7.54 17.81 -25.18
CA LEU A 131 8.80 17.17 -24.75
C LEU A 131 8.59 15.75 -24.17
N GLY A 132 7.40 15.15 -24.34
CA GLY A 132 7.02 13.88 -23.72
C GLY A 132 5.93 14.04 -22.65
N LEU A 133 5.81 13.07 -21.75
CA LEU A 133 4.82 13.11 -20.65
C LEU A 133 5.01 14.36 -19.79
N ALA A 134 3.95 15.16 -19.66
CA ALA A 134 3.87 16.37 -18.88
C ALA A 134 2.81 16.24 -17.79
N ILE A 135 3.00 16.94 -16.67
CA ILE A 135 2.01 17.01 -15.61
C ILE A 135 0.78 17.80 -16.11
N SER A 136 -0.39 17.23 -15.92
CA SER A 136 -1.66 17.92 -16.18
C SER A 136 -1.90 19.01 -15.12
N GLY A 137 -2.06 20.26 -15.56
CA GLY A 137 -2.33 21.40 -14.67
C GLY A 137 -1.11 21.90 -13.90
N THR A 138 -1.33 22.43 -12.68
CA THR A 138 -0.27 23.06 -11.85
C THR A 138 -0.08 22.40 -10.48
N THR A 139 -0.93 21.42 -10.13
CA THR A 139 -0.90 20.79 -8.81
C THR A 139 -0.80 19.29 -8.96
N VAL A 140 0.36 18.76 -8.61
CA VAL A 140 0.58 17.36 -8.30
C VAL A 140 0.90 17.28 -6.81
N ARG A 141 0.15 16.46 -6.08
CA ARG A 141 0.51 16.02 -4.73
C ARG A 141 0.89 14.57 -4.87
N GLY A 142 2.18 14.31 -4.74
CA GLY A 142 2.85 13.14 -5.31
C GLY A 142 4.23 12.97 -4.71
N ARG A 143 4.65 11.77 -4.32
CA ARG A 143 6.07 11.42 -4.32
C ARG A 143 6.43 10.94 -5.72
N LEU A 144 7.35 11.64 -6.37
CA LEU A 144 7.95 11.21 -7.62
C LEU A 144 9.12 10.28 -7.30
N THR A 145 8.97 8.99 -7.59
CA THR A 145 10.10 8.05 -7.53
C THR A 145 10.58 7.76 -8.95
N CYS A 146 11.89 7.85 -9.18
CA CYS A 146 12.52 7.45 -10.44
C CYS A 146 13.38 6.22 -10.18
N ASP A 147 13.20 5.16 -10.97
CA ASP A 147 14.17 4.08 -11.05
C ASP A 147 15.34 4.53 -11.93
N LEU A 148 16.52 4.68 -11.33
CA LEU A 148 17.74 5.08 -12.04
C LEU A 148 18.50 3.87 -12.59
N GLU A 149 18.07 2.64 -12.29
CA GLU A 149 18.75 1.40 -12.68
C GLU A 149 18.16 0.75 -13.94
N SER A 150 16.95 1.18 -14.37
CA SER A 150 16.39 0.75 -15.65
C SER A 150 17.16 1.41 -16.81
N SER A 151 17.76 0.60 -17.67
CA SER A 151 18.48 1.07 -18.87
C SER A 151 17.58 1.62 -19.99
N ASP A 152 16.27 1.69 -19.75
CA ASP A 152 15.31 2.27 -20.67
C ASP A 152 15.19 3.79 -20.45
N ARG A 153 15.37 4.56 -21.53
CA ARG A 153 15.31 6.03 -21.54
C ARG A 153 13.85 6.55 -21.45
N GLY A 154 13.07 6.02 -20.53
CA GLY A 154 11.72 6.46 -20.22
C GLY A 154 11.48 6.32 -18.73
N GLY A 155 11.81 7.36 -17.96
CA GLY A 155 11.57 7.36 -16.52
C GLY A 155 10.08 7.15 -16.24
N LEU A 156 9.75 6.08 -15.51
CA LEU A 156 8.41 5.86 -14.99
C LEU A 156 8.19 6.82 -13.82
N ALA A 157 7.36 7.84 -14.01
CA ALA A 157 6.95 8.74 -12.93
C ALA A 157 5.86 8.04 -12.09
N LYS A 158 6.21 7.57 -10.90
CA LYS A 158 5.21 7.18 -9.89
C LYS A 158 4.66 8.44 -9.22
N LEU A 159 3.36 8.47 -8.92
CA LEU A 159 2.66 9.61 -8.30
C LEU A 159 1.99 9.14 -7.00
N ASP A 160 2.66 9.31 -5.87
CA ASP A 160 2.06 8.98 -4.56
C ASP A 160 1.32 10.19 -3.97
N SER A 161 -0.01 10.25 -4.08
CA SER A 161 -0.76 11.26 -3.34
C SER A 161 -0.72 10.92 -1.83
N GLU A 162 0.07 11.65 -1.04
CA GLU A 162 -0.07 11.66 0.42
C GLU A 162 -1.00 12.84 0.79
N ILE A 163 -2.15 12.54 1.40
CA ILE A 163 -2.94 13.54 2.15
C ILE A 163 -2.70 13.29 3.63
N SER A 164 -1.63 13.88 4.16
CA SER A 164 -1.42 13.99 5.61
C SER A 164 -2.30 15.11 6.17
N GLY A 165 -3.58 14.79 6.39
CA GLY A 165 -4.48 15.63 7.18
C GLY A 165 -4.23 15.41 8.67
N PHE A 166 -3.29 16.14 9.27
CA PHE A 166 -3.31 16.37 10.71
C PHE A 166 -4.44 17.35 11.02
N SER A 167 -5.56 16.88 11.57
CA SER A 167 -6.40 17.74 12.40
C SER A 167 -5.92 17.60 13.83
N ALA A 168 -5.54 18.73 14.42
CA ALA A 168 -5.29 18.90 15.84
C ALA A 168 -6.53 18.55 16.68
#